data_AF-A0A537KIL3-F1
#
_entry.id   AF-A0A537KIL3-F1
#
_cell.length_a   1.000
_cell.length_b   1.000
_cell.length_c   1.000
_cell.angle_alpha   90.00
_cell.angle_beta   90.00
_cell.angle_gamma   90.00
#
_symmetry.space_group_name_H-M   'P 1'
#
loop_
_entity.id
_entity.type
_entity.pdbx_description
1 polymer ?
#
loop_
_entity_poly.entity_id
_entity_poly.type
_entity_poly.pdbx_seq_one_letter_code
_entity_poly.pdbx_strand_id
1 'polypeptide(L)'
;MTRQQLVEQIFKKRSYLCIGLDTDITKIPKHLLSEPDPVFTFNKAIIDATKDLCVAYKINTAFYEALGVKGWEAMEKTVRYIGNEHFKIADAKRGDIGNTSDQYAKAFFETLPFDAITVAPYMGKDSVEPFLNYDGKWAIVLGLTSNKGANDFEFQKLVREDTRHGVDEFLYVKVLKTATNWGTLENLMFVIGATQVDEFSDIRKLTPHHFYLVPGVGAQGGSLKEISEKAMIRDCGLLVNVSRAIIYASEKEDFAEEAKAIAEQFQHEMKDYLPEKNIFQLGCVYEIFNTAGGIITIMDFTEKSTPRIGTILESMAGHRWKITGIDMPKHIETTNFKFKPRFSDYIFGCILQPINHSEILKENEVLQVL
;
A
#
# COMPACT_ATOMS: atom_id res chain seq x y z
N MET A 1 -6.77 -7.49 -7.74
CA MET A 1 -7.02 -6.10 -7.30
C MET A 1 -5.77 -5.29 -7.62
N THR A 2 -5.92 -4.13 -8.26
CA THR A 2 -4.79 -3.26 -8.68
C THR A 2 -4.24 -2.45 -7.51
N ARG A 3 -3.06 -1.82 -7.68
CA ARG A 3 -2.46 -0.97 -6.66
C ARG A 3 -3.39 0.18 -6.29
N GLN A 4 -3.94 0.85 -7.30
CA GLN A 4 -4.87 1.96 -7.11
C GLN A 4 -6.08 1.53 -6.27
N GLN A 5 -6.70 0.39 -6.59
CA GLN A 5 -7.83 -0.12 -5.84
C GLN A 5 -7.47 -0.43 -4.38
N LEU A 6 -6.29 -1.03 -4.14
CA LEU A 6 -5.82 -1.31 -2.79
C LEU A 6 -5.60 -0.01 -1.99
N VAL A 7 -4.94 0.98 -2.59
CA VAL A 7 -4.70 2.30 -1.98
C VAL A 7 -6.02 3.01 -1.67
N GLU A 8 -6.98 2.97 -2.59
CA GLU A 8 -8.32 3.53 -2.37
C GLU A 8 -9.03 2.87 -1.18
N GLN A 9 -8.96 1.55 -1.05
CA GLN A 9 -9.53 0.82 0.10
C GLN A 9 -8.83 1.21 1.41
N ILE A 10 -7.50 1.36 1.40
CA ILE A 10 -6.72 1.79 2.58
C ILE A 10 -7.22 3.13 3.09
N PHE A 11 -7.30 4.13 2.22
CA PHE A 11 -7.75 5.46 2.64
C PHE A 11 -9.24 5.52 2.95
N LYS A 12 -10.09 4.75 2.24
CA LYS A 12 -11.54 4.69 2.49
C LYS A 12 -11.83 4.09 3.87
N LYS A 13 -11.20 2.97 4.20
CA LYS A 13 -11.39 2.26 5.47
C LYS A 13 -10.51 2.82 6.60
N ARG A 14 -9.58 3.72 6.26
CA ARG A 14 -8.56 4.25 7.16
C ARG A 14 -7.79 3.13 7.86
N SER A 15 -7.43 2.12 7.07
CA SER A 15 -6.87 0.87 7.58
C SER A 15 -5.91 0.29 6.57
N TYR A 16 -4.79 -0.22 7.04
CA TYR A 16 -3.88 -1.09 6.29
C TYR A 16 -3.78 -2.47 6.96
N LEU A 17 -4.85 -2.84 7.67
CA LEU A 17 -4.98 -4.12 8.34
C LEU A 17 -5.19 -5.23 7.32
N CYS A 18 -4.35 -6.25 7.42
CA CYS A 18 -4.51 -7.54 6.79
C CYS A 18 -4.88 -8.57 7.87
N ILE A 19 -6.04 -9.20 7.77
CA ILE A 19 -6.46 -10.23 8.74
C ILE A 19 -5.99 -11.59 8.25
N GLY A 20 -5.20 -12.27 9.06
CA GLY A 20 -4.73 -13.62 8.79
C GLY A 20 -5.77 -14.65 9.23
N LEU A 21 -6.38 -15.36 8.28
CA LEU A 21 -7.29 -16.47 8.52
C LEU A 21 -6.49 -17.78 8.64
N ASP A 22 -5.60 -17.84 9.63
CA ASP A 22 -4.75 -19.00 9.89
C ASP A 22 -5.50 -20.01 10.78
N THR A 23 -6.61 -20.53 10.28
CA THR A 23 -7.62 -21.25 11.08
C THR A 23 -7.19 -22.68 11.41
N ASP A 24 -6.73 -22.86 12.63
CA ASP A 24 -6.56 -24.13 13.33
C ASP A 24 -7.90 -24.62 13.90
N ILE A 25 -8.40 -25.73 13.36
CA ILE A 25 -9.67 -26.36 13.77
C ILE A 25 -9.68 -26.74 15.27
N THR A 26 -8.51 -26.91 15.89
CA THR A 26 -8.44 -27.27 17.33
C THR A 26 -8.69 -26.08 18.26
N LYS A 27 -8.74 -24.87 17.72
CA LYS A 27 -8.88 -23.60 18.47
C LYS A 27 -10.18 -22.86 18.19
N ILE A 28 -11.00 -23.33 17.25
CA ILE A 28 -12.29 -22.71 16.98
C ILE A 28 -13.29 -23.05 18.11
N PRO A 29 -14.31 -22.21 18.35
CA PRO A 29 -15.35 -22.49 19.34
C PRO A 29 -15.99 -23.86 19.15
N LYS A 30 -16.15 -24.60 20.26
CA LYS A 30 -16.60 -26.00 20.23
C LYS A 30 -17.97 -26.19 19.57
N HIS A 31 -18.85 -25.20 19.67
CA HIS A 31 -20.20 -25.26 19.06
C HIS A 31 -20.14 -25.30 17.53
N LEU A 32 -19.06 -24.83 16.90
CA LEU A 32 -18.88 -24.88 15.44
C LEU A 32 -18.40 -26.24 14.95
N LEU A 33 -17.90 -27.12 15.82
CA LEU A 33 -17.35 -28.42 15.41
C LEU A 33 -18.42 -29.38 14.86
N SER A 34 -19.70 -29.12 15.15
CA SER A 34 -20.82 -29.87 14.58
C SER A 34 -21.25 -29.39 13.20
N GLU A 35 -20.73 -28.25 12.72
CA GLU A 35 -21.03 -27.73 11.40
C GLU A 35 -20.46 -28.64 10.30
N PRO A 36 -21.09 -28.72 9.12
CA PRO A 36 -20.56 -29.52 7.99
C PRO A 36 -19.16 -29.08 7.54
N ASP A 37 -18.87 -27.79 7.68
CA ASP A 37 -17.57 -27.17 7.38
C ASP A 37 -17.21 -26.16 8.48
N PRO A 38 -16.64 -26.63 9.61
CA PRO A 38 -16.37 -25.78 10.77
C PRO A 38 -15.37 -24.66 10.45
N VAL A 39 -14.37 -24.95 9.62
CA VAL A 39 -13.34 -23.98 9.21
C VAL A 39 -13.96 -22.86 8.38
N PHE A 40 -14.77 -23.19 7.36
CA PHE A 40 -15.45 -22.17 6.58
C PHE A 40 -16.43 -21.37 7.43
N THR A 41 -17.21 -22.04 8.29
CA THR A 41 -18.23 -21.37 9.13
C THR A 41 -17.58 -20.35 10.08
N PHE A 42 -16.46 -20.74 10.71
CA PHE A 42 -15.66 -19.84 11.53
C PHE A 42 -15.10 -18.67 10.71
N ASN A 43 -14.45 -18.94 9.57
CA ASN A 43 -13.88 -17.88 8.73
C ASN A 43 -14.95 -16.90 8.25
N LYS A 44 -16.12 -17.40 7.86
CA LYS A 44 -17.26 -16.61 7.41
C LYS A 44 -17.69 -15.62 8.49
N ALA A 45 -17.84 -16.08 9.73
CA ALA A 45 -18.21 -15.23 10.86
C ALA A 45 -17.16 -14.14 11.14
N ILE A 46 -15.87 -14.48 11.10
CA ILE A 46 -14.77 -13.51 11.23
C ILE A 46 -14.83 -12.47 10.10
N ILE A 47 -14.99 -12.91 8.85
CA ILE A 47 -15.06 -12.01 7.68
C ILE A 47 -16.26 -11.05 7.82
N ASP A 48 -17.43 -11.57 8.17
CA ASP A 48 -18.63 -10.75 8.34
C ASP A 48 -18.47 -9.70 9.42
N ALA A 49 -17.80 -10.03 10.52
CA ALA A 49 -17.57 -9.13 11.63
C ALA A 49 -16.49 -8.07 11.35
N THR A 50 -15.54 -8.33 10.45
CA THR A 50 -14.31 -7.53 10.31
C THR A 50 -14.07 -6.89 8.96
N LYS A 51 -14.86 -7.22 7.92
CA LYS A 51 -14.66 -6.72 6.54
C LYS A 51 -14.63 -5.20 6.39
N ASP A 52 -15.31 -4.45 7.25
CA ASP A 52 -15.31 -2.99 7.19
C ASP A 52 -14.05 -2.36 7.81
N LEU A 53 -13.24 -3.16 8.51
CA LEU A 53 -12.10 -2.71 9.31
C LEU A 53 -10.75 -3.07 8.68
N CYS A 54 -10.74 -3.97 7.68
CA CYS A 54 -9.54 -4.44 7.01
C CYS A 54 -9.61 -4.24 5.49
N VAL A 55 -8.44 -4.17 4.87
CA VAL A 55 -8.30 -4.06 3.41
C VAL A 55 -7.92 -5.37 2.75
N ALA A 56 -7.37 -6.30 3.53
CA ALA A 56 -6.86 -7.56 3.02
C ALA A 56 -7.18 -8.72 3.97
N TYR A 57 -7.33 -9.90 3.39
CA TYR A 57 -7.32 -11.16 4.11
C TYR A 57 -6.18 -12.03 3.56
N LYS A 58 -5.43 -12.63 4.47
CA LYS A 58 -4.33 -13.55 4.17
C LYS A 58 -4.70 -14.94 4.66
N ILE A 59 -4.60 -15.94 3.80
CA ILE A 59 -4.78 -17.34 4.16
C ILE A 59 -3.41 -18.02 4.13
N ASN A 60 -2.91 -18.48 5.28
CA ASN A 60 -1.75 -19.38 5.32
C ASN A 60 -2.18 -20.79 4.93
N THR A 61 -1.72 -21.25 3.77
CA THR A 61 -2.23 -22.48 3.16
C THR A 61 -1.93 -23.72 4.00
N ALA A 62 -0.89 -23.69 4.84
CA ALA A 62 -0.50 -24.84 5.67
C ALA A 62 -1.62 -25.31 6.62
N PHE A 63 -2.41 -24.38 7.18
CA PHE A 63 -3.53 -24.70 8.08
C PHE A 63 -4.67 -25.45 7.37
N TYR A 64 -4.80 -25.23 6.07
CA TYR A 64 -5.82 -25.85 5.24
C TYR A 64 -5.28 -27.14 4.60
N GLU A 65 -4.05 -27.13 4.10
CA GLU A 65 -3.37 -28.31 3.55
C GLU A 65 -3.32 -29.46 4.57
N ALA A 66 -3.12 -29.16 5.85
CA ALA A 66 -3.09 -30.15 6.93
C ALA A 66 -4.41 -30.92 7.10
N LEU A 67 -5.54 -30.39 6.60
CA LEU A 67 -6.86 -31.03 6.64
C LEU A 67 -7.18 -31.84 5.37
N GLY A 68 -6.23 -31.97 4.46
CA GLY A 68 -6.40 -32.67 3.18
C GLY A 68 -7.43 -31.99 2.28
N VAL A 69 -8.18 -32.80 1.50
CA VAL A 69 -9.15 -32.30 0.52
C VAL A 69 -10.18 -31.36 1.15
N LYS A 70 -10.68 -31.68 2.35
CA LYS A 70 -11.65 -30.84 3.07
C LYS A 70 -11.12 -29.45 3.38
N GLY A 71 -9.82 -29.34 3.69
CA GLY A 71 -9.19 -28.04 3.92
C GLY A 71 -9.06 -27.22 2.64
N TRP A 72 -8.73 -27.85 1.52
CA TRP A 72 -8.73 -27.18 0.21
C TRP A 72 -10.13 -26.68 -0.17
N GLU A 73 -11.17 -27.46 0.05
CA GLU A 73 -12.57 -27.05 -0.14
C GLU A 73 -12.94 -25.85 0.76
N ALA A 74 -12.58 -25.91 2.04
CA ALA A 74 -12.83 -24.81 2.98
C ALA A 74 -12.07 -23.53 2.60
N MET A 75 -10.83 -23.65 2.13
CA MET A 75 -10.03 -22.53 1.61
C MET A 75 -10.70 -21.91 0.39
N GLU A 76 -11.13 -22.73 -0.58
CA GLU A 76 -11.82 -22.26 -1.78
C GLU A 76 -13.11 -21.51 -1.43
N LYS A 77 -13.94 -22.06 -0.55
CA LYS A 77 -15.15 -21.38 -0.07
C LYS A 77 -14.82 -20.06 0.62
N THR A 78 -13.79 -20.06 1.47
CA THR A 78 -13.36 -18.87 2.22
C THR A 78 -12.89 -17.76 1.27
N VAL A 79 -11.99 -18.06 0.33
CA VAL A 79 -11.44 -17.06 -0.61
C VAL A 79 -12.51 -16.49 -1.55
N ARG A 80 -13.49 -17.32 -1.96
CA ARG A 80 -14.64 -16.87 -2.76
C ARG A 80 -15.59 -15.99 -1.93
N TYR A 81 -15.72 -16.26 -0.63
CA TYR A 81 -16.61 -15.51 0.26
C TYR A 81 -16.10 -14.10 0.61
N ILE A 82 -14.79 -13.90 0.69
CA ILE A 82 -14.17 -12.59 0.99
C ILE A 82 -14.64 -11.48 0.04
N GLY A 83 -14.90 -11.82 -1.23
CA GLY A 83 -15.34 -10.87 -2.25
C GLY A 83 -14.20 -10.07 -2.91
N ASN A 84 -14.57 -9.12 -3.76
CA ASN A 84 -13.63 -8.37 -4.61
C ASN A 84 -13.18 -7.02 -4.03
N GLU A 85 -13.82 -6.55 -2.96
CA GLU A 85 -13.43 -5.30 -2.27
C GLU A 85 -12.23 -5.44 -1.33
N HIS A 86 -11.75 -6.68 -1.15
CA HIS A 86 -10.63 -7.01 -0.27
C HIS A 86 -9.54 -7.72 -1.04
N PHE A 87 -8.29 -7.36 -0.71
CA PHE A 87 -7.10 -7.97 -1.26
C PHE A 87 -6.91 -9.37 -0.66
N LYS A 88 -6.88 -10.40 -1.51
CA LYS A 88 -6.79 -11.80 -1.08
C LYS A 88 -5.37 -12.32 -1.28
N ILE A 89 -4.71 -12.68 -0.18
CA ILE A 89 -3.32 -13.15 -0.19
C ILE A 89 -3.27 -14.64 0.15
N ALA A 90 -2.68 -15.45 -0.72
CA ALA A 90 -2.25 -16.81 -0.41
C ALA A 90 -0.84 -16.77 0.20
N ASP A 91 -0.74 -17.00 1.51
CA ASP A 91 0.53 -17.15 2.20
C ASP A 91 1.02 -18.59 2.10
N ALA A 92 1.54 -18.93 0.92
CA ALA A 92 1.91 -20.28 0.50
C ALA A 92 3.44 -20.51 0.41
N LYS A 93 4.23 -19.43 0.47
CA LYS A 93 5.71 -19.38 0.36
C LYS A 93 6.28 -20.31 -0.72
N ARG A 94 5.65 -20.37 -1.90
CA ARG A 94 6.08 -21.27 -2.99
C ARG A 94 7.43 -20.83 -3.54
N GLY A 95 8.21 -21.78 -4.03
CA GLY A 95 9.54 -21.54 -4.59
C GLY A 95 10.03 -22.81 -5.28
N ASP A 96 9.72 -22.92 -6.56
CA ASP A 96 10.12 -24.01 -7.46
C ASP A 96 10.50 -23.39 -8.81
N ILE A 97 10.98 -24.16 -9.79
CA ILE A 97 11.47 -23.61 -11.06
C ILE A 97 10.70 -24.15 -12.27
N GLY A 98 10.75 -23.38 -13.37
CA GLY A 98 10.16 -23.74 -14.66
C GLY A 98 8.68 -24.11 -14.55
N ASN A 99 8.29 -25.16 -15.27
CA ASN A 99 6.89 -25.59 -15.39
C ASN A 99 6.22 -25.88 -14.04
N THR A 100 6.96 -26.30 -13.01
CA THR A 100 6.37 -26.52 -11.68
C THR A 100 5.89 -25.21 -11.05
N SER A 101 6.68 -24.14 -11.19
CA SER A 101 6.29 -22.82 -10.71
C SER A 101 5.09 -22.25 -11.47
N ASP A 102 4.97 -22.54 -12.77
CA ASP A 102 3.78 -22.20 -13.56
C ASP A 102 2.51 -22.88 -13.02
N GLN A 103 2.60 -24.15 -12.59
CA GLN A 103 1.46 -24.86 -11.99
C GLN A 103 1.05 -24.25 -10.64
N TYR A 104 2.01 -23.77 -9.84
CA TYR A 104 1.67 -23.03 -8.62
C TYR A 104 0.96 -21.71 -8.93
N ALA A 105 1.45 -20.93 -9.89
CA ALA A 105 0.80 -19.69 -10.28
C ALA A 105 -0.65 -19.94 -10.76
N LYS A 106 -0.84 -20.96 -11.61
CA LYS A 106 -2.17 -21.41 -12.07
C LYS A 106 -3.10 -21.80 -10.93
N ALA A 107 -2.61 -22.60 -9.97
CA ALA A 107 -3.41 -23.04 -8.84
C ALA A 107 -3.95 -21.85 -8.01
N PHE A 108 -3.13 -20.85 -7.76
CA PHE A 108 -3.49 -19.72 -6.90
C PHE A 108 -4.11 -18.52 -7.62
N PHE A 109 -3.97 -18.40 -8.95
CA PHE A 109 -4.51 -17.26 -9.70
C PHE A 109 -5.66 -17.60 -10.66
N GLU A 110 -5.72 -18.83 -11.20
CA GLU A 110 -6.80 -19.28 -12.07
C GLU A 110 -7.83 -20.12 -11.30
N THR A 111 -7.36 -21.11 -10.55
CA THR A 111 -8.25 -22.06 -9.86
C THR A 111 -8.85 -21.43 -8.61
N LEU A 112 -7.98 -20.83 -7.79
CA LEU A 112 -8.38 -20.06 -6.63
C LEU A 112 -8.32 -18.56 -6.95
N PRO A 113 -9.32 -17.76 -6.56
CA PRO A 113 -9.39 -16.34 -6.91
C PRO A 113 -8.53 -15.46 -5.99
N PHE A 114 -7.26 -15.81 -5.71
CA PHE A 114 -6.36 -14.92 -4.97
C PHE A 114 -5.87 -13.75 -5.82
N ASP A 115 -5.59 -12.63 -5.17
CA ASP A 115 -4.97 -11.45 -5.78
C ASP A 115 -3.44 -11.50 -5.70
N ALA A 116 -2.91 -12.16 -4.67
CA ALA A 116 -1.47 -12.25 -4.40
C ALA A 116 -1.06 -13.59 -3.82
N ILE A 117 0.22 -13.93 -3.97
CA ILE A 117 0.84 -15.09 -3.33
C ILE A 117 2.23 -14.75 -2.78
N THR A 118 2.56 -15.26 -1.61
CA THR A 118 3.93 -15.15 -1.07
C THR A 118 4.86 -16.17 -1.72
N VAL A 119 6.07 -15.77 -2.08
CA VAL A 119 7.05 -16.63 -2.78
C VAL A 119 8.46 -16.52 -2.19
N ALA A 120 9.18 -17.64 -2.14
CA ALA A 120 10.55 -17.71 -1.66
C ALA A 120 11.55 -17.51 -2.84
N PRO A 121 12.42 -16.48 -2.80
CA PRO A 121 13.28 -16.12 -3.95
C PRO A 121 14.61 -16.90 -3.99
N TYR A 122 14.77 -17.92 -3.14
CA TYR A 122 16.07 -18.58 -2.92
C TYR A 122 16.68 -19.15 -4.21
N MET A 123 15.84 -19.69 -5.09
CA MET A 123 16.28 -20.33 -6.33
C MET A 123 16.54 -19.33 -7.47
N GLY A 124 16.20 -18.05 -7.29
CA GLY A 124 16.46 -16.99 -8.27
C GLY A 124 15.21 -16.45 -8.96
N LYS A 125 15.42 -15.73 -10.06
CA LYS A 125 14.36 -15.01 -10.79
C LYS A 125 13.31 -15.97 -11.36
N ASP A 126 13.76 -17.10 -11.91
CA ASP A 126 12.94 -18.11 -12.56
C ASP A 126 11.97 -18.83 -11.60
N SER A 127 12.19 -18.75 -10.29
CA SER A 127 11.22 -19.21 -9.29
C SER A 127 10.15 -18.19 -8.90
N VAL A 128 10.24 -16.96 -9.41
CA VAL A 128 9.33 -15.85 -9.08
C VAL A 128 8.61 -15.31 -10.32
N GLU A 129 9.31 -15.25 -11.46
CA GLU A 129 8.79 -14.73 -12.73
C GLU A 129 7.43 -15.31 -13.16
N PRO A 130 7.15 -16.63 -13.00
CA PRO A 130 5.84 -17.20 -13.32
C PRO A 130 4.66 -16.50 -12.63
N PHE A 131 4.85 -16.03 -11.39
CA PHE A 131 3.82 -15.33 -10.63
C PHE A 131 3.67 -13.86 -11.06
N LEU A 132 4.75 -13.24 -11.53
CA LEU A 132 4.77 -11.85 -11.99
C LEU A 132 4.14 -11.67 -13.38
N ASN A 133 4.09 -12.75 -14.18
CA ASN A 133 3.53 -12.76 -15.53
C ASN A 133 2.00 -12.76 -15.59
N TYR A 134 1.30 -12.87 -14.45
CA TYR A 134 -0.16 -12.81 -14.39
C TYR A 134 -0.65 -11.36 -14.24
N ASP A 135 -1.43 -10.91 -15.22
CA ASP A 135 -2.02 -9.58 -15.21
C ASP A 135 -2.92 -9.34 -13.99
N GLY A 136 -2.71 -8.22 -13.30
CA GLY A 136 -3.50 -7.83 -12.14
C GLY A 136 -3.30 -8.71 -10.90
N LYS A 137 -2.25 -9.54 -10.87
CA LYS A 137 -1.83 -10.37 -9.74
C LYS A 137 -0.50 -9.90 -9.16
N TRP A 138 -0.21 -10.35 -7.94
CA TRP A 138 0.98 -9.93 -7.19
C TRP A 138 1.79 -11.10 -6.66
N ALA A 139 3.11 -11.01 -6.80
CA ALA A 139 4.05 -11.82 -6.04
C ALA A 139 4.55 -11.04 -4.82
N ILE A 140 4.49 -11.66 -3.64
CA ILE A 140 5.00 -11.09 -2.38
C ILE A 140 6.27 -11.85 -2.00
N VAL A 141 7.43 -11.32 -2.39
CA VAL A 141 8.72 -11.99 -2.22
C VAL A 141 9.15 -11.95 -0.75
N LEU A 142 9.61 -13.08 -0.20
CA LEU A 142 10.24 -13.10 1.12
C LEU A 142 11.51 -12.22 1.11
N GLY A 143 11.50 -11.13 1.88
CA GLY A 143 12.61 -10.17 1.96
C GLY A 143 13.44 -10.39 3.22
N LEU A 144 12.87 -10.03 4.38
CA LEU A 144 13.48 -10.22 5.69
C LEU A 144 12.40 -10.67 6.67
N THR A 145 12.56 -11.84 7.29
CA THR A 145 11.55 -12.46 8.15
C THR A 145 11.79 -12.17 9.64
N SER A 146 10.77 -12.42 10.48
CA SER A 146 10.78 -12.11 11.93
C SER A 146 11.22 -13.28 12.81
N ASN A 147 11.48 -14.47 12.26
CA ASN A 147 11.87 -15.64 13.04
C ASN A 147 13.38 -15.66 13.36
N LYS A 148 13.73 -16.35 14.46
CA LYS A 148 15.14 -16.53 14.88
C LYS A 148 16.05 -17.08 13.78
N GLY A 149 15.51 -17.97 12.93
CA GLY A 149 16.22 -18.56 11.79
C GLY A 149 16.63 -17.57 10.69
N ALA A 150 16.16 -16.31 10.70
CA ALA A 150 16.70 -15.28 9.83
C ALA A 150 18.23 -15.09 10.02
N ASN A 151 18.77 -15.41 11.19
CA ASN A 151 20.22 -15.37 11.45
C ASN A 151 21.00 -16.45 10.71
N ASP A 152 20.35 -17.55 10.30
CA ASP A 152 21.03 -18.66 9.63
C ASP A 152 21.49 -18.23 8.22
N PHE A 153 20.68 -17.42 7.52
CA PHE A 153 20.95 -17.01 6.14
C PHE A 153 20.73 -15.52 5.89
N GLU A 154 19.56 -14.96 6.24
CA GLU A 154 19.16 -13.60 5.83
C GLU A 154 20.15 -12.52 6.33
N PHE A 155 20.66 -12.67 7.56
CA PHE A 155 21.69 -11.81 8.16
C PHE A 155 23.14 -12.24 7.92
N GLN A 156 23.39 -13.21 7.03
CA GLN A 156 24.77 -13.55 6.66
C GLN A 156 25.36 -12.44 5.79
N LYS A 157 26.59 -12.03 6.09
CA LYS A 157 27.34 -11.06 5.28
C LYS A 157 27.94 -11.74 4.06
N LEU A 158 27.81 -11.11 2.89
CA LEU A 158 28.33 -11.63 1.64
C LEU A 158 29.78 -11.20 1.39
N VAL A 159 30.64 -12.15 1.02
CA VAL A 159 32.01 -11.86 0.57
C VAL A 159 31.99 -11.72 -0.95
N ARG A 160 32.58 -10.64 -1.49
CA ARG A 160 32.78 -10.52 -2.94
C ARG A 160 34.01 -11.32 -3.37
N GLU A 161 33.94 -11.92 -4.56
CA GLU A 161 35.06 -12.69 -5.15
C GLU A 161 36.28 -11.82 -5.48
N ASP A 162 36.10 -10.51 -5.71
CA ASP A 162 37.15 -9.59 -6.18
C ASP A 162 37.89 -8.81 -5.07
N THR A 163 37.41 -8.87 -3.83
CA THR A 163 38.05 -8.20 -2.69
C THR A 163 38.28 -9.19 -1.55
N ARG A 164 39.55 -9.37 -1.14
CA ARG A 164 39.93 -10.08 0.11
C ARG A 164 39.36 -9.42 1.38
N HIS A 165 38.66 -8.30 1.22
CA HIS A 165 37.86 -7.63 2.23
C HIS A 165 36.41 -7.71 1.74
N GLY A 166 35.58 -8.51 2.42
CA GLY A 166 34.18 -8.70 2.05
C GLY A 166 33.40 -7.39 1.98
N VAL A 167 32.26 -7.39 1.30
CA VAL A 167 31.34 -6.27 1.38
C VAL A 167 30.53 -6.45 2.67
N ASP A 168 30.35 -5.38 3.43
CA ASP A 168 29.39 -5.36 4.53
C ASP A 168 27.94 -5.29 3.98
N GLU A 169 27.54 -6.26 3.16
CA GLU A 169 26.16 -6.40 2.67
C GLU A 169 25.57 -7.72 3.18
N PHE A 170 24.41 -7.64 3.82
CA PHE A 170 23.66 -8.81 4.25
C PHE A 170 22.97 -9.49 3.06
N LEU A 171 22.78 -10.81 3.15
CA LEU A 171 22.11 -11.59 2.12
C LEU A 171 20.72 -11.04 1.80
N TYR A 172 19.93 -10.65 2.82
CA TYR A 172 18.58 -10.09 2.60
C TYR A 172 18.63 -8.79 1.76
N VAL A 173 19.65 -7.93 1.96
CA VAL A 173 19.84 -6.70 1.17
C VAL A 173 20.11 -7.05 -0.28
N LYS A 174 20.97 -8.04 -0.53
CA LYS A 174 21.26 -8.53 -1.88
C LYS A 174 20.00 -9.11 -2.53
N VAL A 175 19.20 -9.87 -1.80
CA VAL A 175 17.92 -10.42 -2.27
C VAL A 175 16.96 -9.30 -2.67
N LEU A 176 16.73 -8.30 -1.81
CA LEU A 176 15.85 -7.16 -2.11
C LEU A 176 16.32 -6.36 -3.33
N LYS A 177 17.61 -6.01 -3.39
CA LYS A 177 18.20 -5.31 -4.54
C LYS A 177 18.06 -6.11 -5.82
N THR A 178 18.19 -7.43 -5.77
CA THR A 178 18.06 -8.27 -6.95
C THR A 178 16.60 -8.35 -7.39
N ALA A 179 15.70 -8.66 -6.45
CA ALA A 179 14.28 -8.90 -6.71
C ALA A 179 13.53 -7.66 -7.19
N THR A 180 13.93 -6.45 -6.79
CA THR A 180 13.35 -5.19 -7.34
C THR A 180 13.47 -5.06 -8.85
N ASN A 181 14.41 -5.76 -9.48
CA ASN A 181 14.58 -5.75 -10.94
C ASN A 181 13.75 -6.82 -11.65
N TRP A 182 12.95 -7.63 -10.93
CA TRP A 182 12.18 -8.72 -11.53
C TRP A 182 10.74 -8.31 -11.87
N GLY A 183 10.16 -7.38 -11.11
CA GLY A 183 8.78 -6.94 -11.27
C GLY A 183 8.63 -5.43 -11.25
N THR A 184 7.42 -4.97 -10.97
CA THR A 184 7.03 -3.56 -10.97
C THR A 184 6.28 -3.20 -9.69
N LEU A 185 5.99 -1.92 -9.50
CA LEU A 185 5.19 -1.44 -8.36
C LEU A 185 3.73 -1.93 -8.37
N GLU A 186 3.27 -2.54 -9.46
CA GLU A 186 1.90 -3.04 -9.67
C GLU A 186 1.76 -4.56 -9.52
N ASN A 187 2.86 -5.31 -9.41
CA ASN A 187 2.84 -6.77 -9.29
C ASN A 187 3.87 -7.35 -8.32
N LEU A 188 4.72 -6.53 -7.70
CA LEU A 188 5.72 -6.98 -6.73
C LEU A 188 5.54 -6.30 -5.35
N MET A 189 5.57 -7.12 -4.31
CA MET A 189 5.60 -6.71 -2.90
C MET A 189 6.69 -7.49 -2.16
N PHE A 190 6.99 -7.10 -0.93
CA PHE A 190 7.96 -7.81 -0.08
C PHE A 190 7.37 -8.19 1.28
N VAL A 191 7.73 -9.37 1.79
CA VAL A 191 7.48 -9.73 3.19
C VAL A 191 8.63 -9.19 4.04
N ILE A 192 8.31 -8.24 4.93
CA ILE A 192 9.26 -7.65 5.89
C ILE A 192 8.72 -7.84 7.31
N GLY A 193 9.45 -8.56 8.16
CA GLY A 193 9.03 -8.92 9.51
C GLY A 193 8.94 -7.73 10.46
N ALA A 194 7.86 -7.68 11.25
CA ALA A 194 7.57 -6.58 12.18
C ALA A 194 8.64 -6.37 13.27
N THR A 195 9.41 -7.40 13.63
CA THR A 195 10.45 -7.33 14.67
C THR A 195 11.76 -6.71 14.19
N GLN A 196 11.89 -6.43 12.89
CA GLN A 196 13.12 -5.90 12.28
C GLN A 196 13.06 -4.38 12.13
N VAL A 197 12.59 -3.71 13.18
CA VAL A 197 12.23 -2.28 13.17
C VAL A 197 13.39 -1.39 12.71
N ASP A 198 14.62 -1.75 13.05
CA ASP A 198 15.82 -0.97 12.68
C ASP A 198 16.18 -1.10 11.19
N GLU A 199 15.83 -2.23 10.57
CA GLU A 199 16.12 -2.50 9.15
C GLU A 199 15.12 -1.79 8.21
N PHE A 200 13.93 -1.42 8.68
CA PHE A 200 12.88 -0.84 7.82
C PHE A 200 13.33 0.42 7.08
N SER A 201 14.07 1.32 7.75
CA SER A 201 14.54 2.55 7.13
C SER A 201 15.53 2.27 6.00
N ASP A 202 16.42 1.29 6.17
CA ASP A 202 17.38 0.91 5.14
C ASP A 202 16.72 0.12 4.02
N ILE A 203 15.83 -0.82 4.36
CA ILE A 203 15.03 -1.55 3.38
C ILE A 203 14.21 -0.57 2.52
N ARG A 204 13.60 0.45 3.12
CA ARG A 204 12.84 1.46 2.36
C ARG A 204 13.70 2.27 1.39
N LYS A 205 15.00 2.48 1.66
CA LYS A 205 15.92 3.07 0.66
C LYS A 205 16.11 2.15 -0.55
N LEU A 206 16.06 0.83 -0.35
CA LEU A 206 16.20 -0.17 -1.42
C LEU A 206 14.90 -0.31 -2.23
N THR A 207 13.75 -0.27 -1.57
CA THR A 207 12.43 -0.54 -2.15
C THR A 207 11.44 0.63 -1.86
N PRO A 208 11.73 1.85 -2.34
CA PRO A 208 11.09 3.10 -1.88
C PRO A 208 9.59 3.20 -2.12
N HIS A 209 9.05 2.47 -3.10
CA HIS A 209 7.64 2.58 -3.49
C HIS A 209 6.88 1.25 -3.45
N HIS A 210 7.53 0.16 -3.06
CA HIS A 210 6.89 -1.16 -3.01
C HIS A 210 6.03 -1.31 -1.76
N PHE A 211 4.94 -2.08 -1.87
CA PHE A 211 4.17 -2.49 -0.71
C PHE A 211 4.93 -3.55 0.11
N TYR A 212 4.78 -3.49 1.42
CA TYR A 212 5.23 -4.55 2.32
C TYR A 212 4.06 -5.30 2.94
N LEU A 213 4.11 -6.63 2.92
CA LEU A 213 3.34 -7.46 3.84
C LEU A 213 4.14 -7.60 5.13
N VAL A 214 3.58 -7.12 6.24
CA VAL A 214 4.27 -7.04 7.53
C VAL A 214 3.64 -7.99 8.54
N PRO A 215 4.10 -9.25 8.61
CA PRO A 215 3.69 -10.18 9.66
C PRO A 215 4.39 -9.89 10.99
N GLY A 216 3.73 -10.20 12.10
CA GLY A 216 4.35 -10.25 13.43
C GLY A 216 3.98 -9.12 14.39
N VAL A 217 3.10 -8.20 14.01
CA VAL A 217 2.56 -7.18 14.93
C VAL A 217 1.71 -7.85 16.02
N GLY A 218 1.86 -7.38 17.26
CA GLY A 218 1.19 -7.93 18.44
C GLY A 218 1.79 -9.25 18.92
N ALA A 219 1.50 -10.36 18.22
CA ALA A 219 1.84 -11.71 18.70
C ALA A 219 3.35 -12.03 18.74
N GLN A 220 4.18 -11.31 17.97
CA GLN A 220 5.65 -11.45 17.98
C GLN A 220 6.34 -10.20 18.56
N GLY A 221 5.58 -9.29 19.17
CA GLY A 221 6.12 -8.09 19.82
C GLY A 221 6.46 -6.93 18.88
N GLY A 222 6.10 -6.98 17.59
CA GLY A 222 6.27 -5.85 16.68
C GLY A 222 5.33 -4.69 17.02
N SER A 223 5.87 -3.46 17.03
CA SER A 223 5.16 -2.21 17.31
C SER A 223 4.52 -1.64 16.05
N LEU A 224 3.18 -1.51 16.02
CA LEU A 224 2.47 -0.90 14.90
C LEU A 224 2.95 0.54 14.66
N LYS A 225 3.08 1.32 15.73
CA LYS A 225 3.58 2.69 15.69
C LYS A 225 4.93 2.81 15.00
N GLU A 226 5.94 2.07 15.47
CA GLU A 226 7.31 2.20 14.96
C GLU A 226 7.42 1.79 13.49
N ILE A 227 6.72 0.72 13.10
CA ILE A 227 6.66 0.28 11.69
C ILE A 227 6.03 1.37 10.83
N SER A 228 4.94 1.96 11.31
CA SER A 228 4.21 3.01 10.60
C SER A 228 5.06 4.27 10.43
N GLU A 229 5.76 4.70 11.48
CA GLU A 229 6.66 5.85 11.44
C GLU A 229 7.88 5.63 10.53
N LYS A 230 8.48 4.42 10.53
CA LYS A 230 9.73 4.15 9.79
C LYS A 230 9.51 3.72 8.34
N ALA A 231 8.37 3.12 8.01
CA ALA A 231 8.19 2.41 6.74
C ALA A 231 7.07 2.93 5.85
N MET A 232 6.19 3.80 6.36
CA MET A 232 5.06 4.30 5.59
C MET A 232 5.50 5.24 4.48
N ILE A 233 4.79 5.15 3.36
CA ILE A 233 4.96 6.03 2.20
C ILE A 233 3.64 6.75 1.90
N ARG A 234 3.63 7.66 0.91
CA ARG A 234 2.43 8.39 0.50
C ARG A 234 1.21 7.50 0.24
N ASP A 235 1.43 6.33 -0.34
CA ASP A 235 0.37 5.35 -0.64
C ASP A 235 0.07 4.38 0.52
N CYS A 236 0.46 4.73 1.76
CA CYS A 236 0.66 3.82 2.90
C CYS A 236 1.81 2.83 2.67
N GLY A 237 1.72 1.99 1.63
CA GLY A 237 2.77 1.01 1.25
C GLY A 237 3.01 -0.10 2.26
N LEU A 238 2.07 -0.33 3.18
CA LEU A 238 2.12 -1.36 4.21
C LEU A 238 0.81 -2.16 4.20
N LEU A 239 0.91 -3.45 4.53
CA LEU A 239 -0.20 -4.34 4.88
C LEU A 239 0.21 -5.07 6.16
N VAL A 240 -0.29 -4.62 7.31
CA VAL A 240 0.07 -5.20 8.60
C VAL A 240 -0.80 -6.42 8.85
N ASN A 241 -0.18 -7.60 8.87
CA ASN A 241 -0.88 -8.85 9.07
C ASN A 241 -1.03 -9.20 10.55
N VAL A 242 -2.27 -9.28 11.01
CA VAL A 242 -2.66 -9.74 12.35
C VAL A 242 -3.59 -10.94 12.22
N SER A 243 -3.23 -12.05 12.88
CA SER A 243 -3.93 -13.34 12.76
C SER A 243 -4.53 -13.74 14.11
N ARG A 244 -3.82 -14.57 14.89
CA ARG A 244 -4.24 -15.12 16.19
C ARG A 244 -4.86 -14.11 17.16
N ALA A 245 -4.33 -12.89 17.25
CA ALA A 245 -4.85 -11.87 18.17
C ALA A 245 -6.29 -11.45 17.82
N ILE A 246 -6.67 -11.50 16.54
CA ILE A 246 -8.03 -11.20 16.07
C ILE A 246 -8.87 -12.47 16.06
N ILE A 247 -8.44 -13.50 15.31
CA ILE A 247 -9.33 -14.64 15.04
C ILE A 247 -9.58 -15.50 16.29
N TYR A 248 -8.65 -15.50 17.27
CA TYR A 248 -8.80 -16.20 18.54
C TYR A 248 -8.94 -15.26 19.73
N ALA A 249 -9.55 -14.10 19.53
CA ALA A 249 -9.85 -13.17 20.61
C ALA A 249 -10.78 -13.79 21.68
N SER A 250 -11.64 -14.73 21.28
CA SER A 250 -12.41 -15.59 22.19
C SER A 250 -12.61 -17.00 21.63
N GLU A 251 -12.72 -17.98 22.52
CA GLU A 251 -13.05 -19.38 22.23
C GLU A 251 -14.54 -19.71 22.45
N LYS A 252 -15.36 -18.70 22.80
CA LYS A 252 -16.79 -18.86 23.12
C LYS A 252 -17.68 -18.47 21.93
N GLU A 253 -18.98 -18.32 22.19
CA GLU A 253 -19.96 -17.91 21.18
C GLU A 253 -19.80 -16.45 20.72
N ASP A 254 -19.15 -15.62 21.52
CA ASP A 254 -18.84 -14.20 21.23
C ASP A 254 -17.56 -13.98 20.40
N PHE A 255 -17.00 -15.05 19.81
CA PHE A 255 -15.72 -14.99 19.10
C PHE A 255 -15.67 -13.97 17.95
N ALA A 256 -16.79 -13.78 17.25
CA ALA A 256 -16.89 -12.84 16.13
C ALA A 256 -16.94 -11.39 16.64
N GLU A 257 -17.68 -11.13 17.71
CA GLU A 257 -17.74 -9.82 18.37
C GLU A 257 -16.37 -9.42 18.95
N GLU A 258 -15.68 -10.34 19.61
CA GLU A 258 -14.35 -10.08 20.16
C GLU A 258 -13.31 -9.88 19.05
N ALA A 259 -13.38 -10.66 17.96
CA ALA A 259 -12.52 -10.45 16.79
C ALA A 259 -12.73 -9.05 16.18
N LYS A 260 -13.99 -8.59 16.09
CA LYS A 260 -14.32 -7.24 15.66
C LYS A 260 -13.71 -6.20 16.61
N ALA A 261 -13.89 -6.35 17.92
CA ALA A 261 -13.36 -5.40 18.91
C ALA A 261 -11.84 -5.24 18.80
N ILE A 262 -11.09 -6.35 18.62
CA ILE A 262 -9.64 -6.28 18.41
C ILE A 262 -9.29 -5.65 17.05
N ALA A 263 -10.01 -5.98 15.97
CA ALA A 263 -9.79 -5.37 14.67
C ALA A 263 -10.07 -3.85 14.67
N GLU A 264 -11.08 -3.39 15.42
CA GLU A 264 -11.40 -1.97 15.61
C GLU A 264 -10.27 -1.23 16.32
N GLN A 265 -9.63 -1.84 17.33
CA GLN A 265 -8.47 -1.24 18.01
C GLN A 265 -7.31 -1.01 17.04
N PHE A 266 -6.98 -2.01 16.21
CA PHE A 266 -5.95 -1.85 15.18
C PHE A 266 -6.32 -0.78 14.16
N GLN A 267 -7.55 -0.79 13.64
CA GLN A 267 -7.99 0.20 12.66
C GLN A 267 -7.96 1.63 13.23
N HIS A 268 -8.35 1.80 14.51
CA HIS A 268 -8.32 3.09 15.18
C HIS A 268 -6.90 3.62 15.30
N GLU A 269 -5.95 2.77 15.70
CA GLU A 269 -4.54 3.14 15.80
C GLU A 269 -3.95 3.45 14.40
N MET A 270 -4.24 2.60 13.39
CA MET A 270 -3.76 2.78 12.01
C MET A 270 -4.23 4.08 11.39
N LYS A 271 -5.47 4.51 11.68
CA LYS A 271 -6.05 5.74 11.18
C LYS A 271 -5.19 6.96 11.52
N ASP A 272 -4.59 6.99 12.72
CA ASP A 272 -3.82 8.14 13.19
C ASP A 272 -2.42 8.22 12.54
N TYR A 273 -1.94 7.12 11.97
CA TYR A 273 -0.66 7.09 11.27
C TYR A 273 -0.79 7.34 9.76
N LEU A 274 -1.96 7.11 9.17
CA LEU A 274 -2.13 7.28 7.73
C LEU A 274 -1.82 8.72 7.31
N PRO A 275 -1.04 8.93 6.24
CA PRO A 275 -0.81 10.27 5.73
C PRO A 275 -2.15 10.87 5.30
N GLU A 276 -2.31 12.19 5.45
CA GLU A 276 -3.45 12.85 4.82
C GLU A 276 -3.41 12.54 3.33
N LYS A 277 -4.55 12.09 2.79
CA LYS A 277 -4.71 11.97 1.34
C LYS A 277 -4.64 13.39 0.82
N ASN A 278 -3.44 13.85 0.46
CA ASN A 278 -3.25 15.05 -0.31
C ASN A 278 -3.95 14.79 -1.64
N ILE A 279 -5.23 15.15 -1.67
CA ILE A 279 -5.97 15.49 -2.88
C ILE A 279 -5.29 16.76 -3.36
N PHE A 280 -4.08 16.63 -3.90
CA PHE A 280 -3.72 17.47 -5.02
C PHE A 280 -4.70 17.06 -6.11
N GLN A 281 -5.90 17.64 -6.05
CA GLN A 281 -6.66 18.00 -7.23
C GLN A 281 -5.59 18.54 -8.18
N LEU A 282 -5.37 17.89 -9.33
CA LEU A 282 -4.35 18.31 -10.29
C LEU A 282 -4.42 19.84 -10.38
N GLY A 283 -3.48 20.51 -9.71
CA GLY A 283 -3.42 21.96 -9.72
C GLY A 283 -3.06 22.27 -11.15
N CYS A 284 -3.99 22.88 -11.88
CA CYS A 284 -3.73 23.30 -13.25
C CYS A 284 -2.44 24.14 -13.21
N VAL A 285 -1.40 23.63 -13.86
CA VAL A 285 -0.15 24.37 -14.02
C VAL A 285 -0.42 25.35 -15.14
N TYR A 286 -0.61 26.62 -14.78
CA TYR A 286 -0.76 27.71 -15.72
C TYR A 286 0.56 28.46 -15.85
N GLU A 287 1.14 28.52 -17.05
CA GLU A 287 2.20 29.50 -17.33
C GLU A 287 1.60 30.80 -17.84
N ILE A 288 2.10 31.91 -17.28
CA ILE A 288 1.64 33.27 -17.54
C ILE A 288 2.77 34.00 -18.25
N PHE A 289 2.60 34.25 -19.56
CA PHE A 289 3.58 35.00 -20.35
C PHE A 289 3.17 36.46 -20.46
N ASN A 290 4.09 37.37 -20.15
CA ASN A 290 3.93 38.79 -20.49
C ASN A 290 4.46 39.02 -21.91
N THR A 291 3.58 39.30 -22.87
CA THR A 291 3.99 39.67 -24.23
C THR A 291 4.02 41.18 -24.40
N ALA A 292 4.95 41.68 -25.21
CA ALA A 292 5.09 43.10 -25.51
C ALA A 292 3.75 43.65 -26.02
N GLY A 293 3.11 44.50 -25.22
CA GLY A 293 1.74 44.99 -25.45
C GLY A 293 0.78 44.82 -24.27
N GLY A 294 1.21 44.18 -23.17
CA GLY A 294 0.38 44.04 -21.95
C GLY A 294 -0.65 42.91 -22.02
N ILE A 295 -0.51 42.00 -22.99
CA ILE A 295 -1.35 40.80 -23.09
C ILE A 295 -0.68 39.70 -22.27
N ILE A 296 -1.43 39.19 -21.29
CA ILE A 296 -1.06 38.00 -20.51
C ILE A 296 -1.71 36.79 -21.17
N THR A 297 -0.89 35.81 -21.52
CA THR A 297 -1.34 34.51 -22.06
C THR A 297 -1.24 33.45 -20.98
N ILE A 298 -2.33 32.76 -20.70
CA ILE A 298 -2.39 31.60 -19.80
C ILE A 298 -2.36 30.33 -20.67
N MET A 299 -1.35 29.48 -20.48
CA MET A 299 -1.31 28.14 -21.11
C MET A 299 -1.71 27.06 -20.12
N ASP A 300 -2.67 26.23 -20.51
CA ASP A 300 -3.10 25.04 -19.77
C ASP A 300 -2.34 23.81 -20.27
N PHE A 301 -1.67 23.10 -19.35
CA PHE A 301 -0.88 21.90 -19.66
C PHE A 301 -1.56 20.60 -19.20
N THR A 302 -2.86 20.61 -18.88
CA THR A 302 -3.53 19.43 -18.31
C THR A 302 -3.90 18.32 -19.32
N GLU A 303 -3.71 18.51 -20.63
CA GLU A 303 -3.99 17.46 -21.64
C GLU A 303 -2.83 17.27 -22.64
N LYS A 304 -2.60 16.01 -23.06
CA LYS A 304 -1.66 15.62 -24.14
C LYS A 304 -2.04 16.14 -25.54
N SER A 305 -2.87 17.18 -25.64
CA SER A 305 -3.34 17.79 -26.89
C SER A 305 -3.16 19.30 -26.83
N THR A 306 -2.75 19.85 -27.97
CA THR A 306 -2.49 21.27 -28.31
C THR A 306 -2.96 22.32 -27.30
N PRO A 307 -2.07 23.18 -26.78
CA PRO A 307 -2.44 24.23 -25.82
C PRO A 307 -3.50 25.16 -26.40
N ARG A 308 -4.60 25.36 -25.67
CA ARG A 308 -5.64 26.34 -26.02
C ARG A 308 -5.18 27.74 -25.60
N ILE A 309 -5.18 28.68 -26.55
CA ILE A 309 -4.80 30.08 -26.32
C ILE A 309 -6.09 30.89 -26.08
N GLY A 310 -6.26 31.45 -24.88
CA GLY A 310 -7.48 32.20 -24.48
C GLY A 310 -7.19 33.50 -23.72
N THR A 311 -7.32 34.61 -24.47
CA THR A 311 -7.79 36.00 -24.19
C THR A 311 -7.52 36.80 -22.88
N ILE A 312 -7.05 38.04 -23.13
CA ILE A 312 -7.15 39.38 -22.50
C ILE A 312 -7.49 39.50 -21.00
N LEU A 313 -6.58 40.17 -20.28
CA LEU A 313 -6.82 40.73 -18.95
C LEU A 313 -7.16 42.23 -19.02
N GLU A 314 -8.18 42.66 -18.29
CA GLU A 314 -8.36 44.07 -17.94
C GLU A 314 -7.68 44.37 -16.59
N SER A 315 -6.90 45.46 -16.57
CA SER A 315 -6.25 45.97 -15.36
C SER A 315 -7.31 46.55 -14.41
N MET A 316 -7.32 46.11 -13.15
CA MET A 316 -7.99 46.82 -12.07
C MET A 316 -6.97 47.51 -11.16
N ALA A 317 -7.37 48.63 -10.55
CA ALA A 317 -6.55 49.34 -9.58
C ALA A 317 -6.06 48.41 -8.45
N GLY A 318 -4.78 48.53 -8.07
CA GLY A 318 -4.21 47.81 -6.92
C GLY A 318 -3.70 46.38 -7.19
N HIS A 319 -3.11 46.12 -8.36
CA HIS A 319 -2.54 44.82 -8.75
C HIS A 319 -3.56 43.67 -8.83
N ARG A 320 -4.83 44.00 -9.06
CA ARG A 320 -5.90 43.05 -9.33
C ARG A 320 -6.14 42.96 -10.82
N TRP A 321 -6.42 41.77 -11.31
CA TRP A 321 -6.69 41.50 -12.72
C TRP A 321 -7.94 40.65 -12.85
N LYS A 322 -8.77 40.94 -13.86
CA LYS A 322 -9.94 40.13 -14.19
C LYS A 322 -9.66 39.32 -15.45
N ILE A 323 -9.88 38.01 -15.38
CA ILE A 323 -9.87 37.12 -16.54
C ILE A 323 -11.28 37.11 -17.13
N THR A 324 -11.40 37.37 -18.43
CA THR A 324 -12.67 37.31 -19.17
C THR A 324 -12.46 36.53 -20.46
N GLY A 325 -13.34 35.56 -20.75
CA GLY A 325 -13.38 34.89 -22.06
C GLY A 325 -12.95 33.42 -22.12
N ILE A 326 -12.92 32.70 -20.99
CA ILE A 326 -12.84 31.23 -20.97
C ILE A 326 -14.16 30.70 -20.41
N ASP A 327 -14.72 29.67 -21.05
CA ASP A 327 -15.78 28.83 -20.46
C ASP A 327 -15.15 28.06 -19.27
N MET A 328 -15.11 28.72 -18.12
CA MET A 328 -14.59 28.13 -16.89
C MET A 328 -15.55 27.02 -16.45
N PRO A 329 -15.06 25.87 -15.98
CA PRO A 329 -15.91 24.90 -15.28
C PRO A 329 -16.71 25.63 -14.20
N LYS A 330 -18.02 25.32 -14.06
CA LYS A 330 -19.00 26.02 -13.20
C LYS A 330 -18.63 26.18 -11.71
N HIS A 331 -17.45 25.73 -11.29
CA HIS A 331 -16.96 25.73 -9.93
C HIS A 331 -15.84 26.76 -9.66
N ILE A 332 -15.42 27.54 -10.67
CA ILE A 332 -14.43 28.62 -10.50
C ILE A 332 -15.13 29.96 -10.76
N GLU A 333 -15.78 30.49 -9.73
CA GLU A 333 -16.24 31.89 -9.75
C GLU A 333 -15.04 32.85 -9.72
N THR A 334 -15.18 33.95 -10.43
CA THR A 334 -14.19 35.04 -10.63
C THR A 334 -13.41 35.35 -9.36
N THR A 335 -12.20 34.82 -9.26
CA THR A 335 -11.34 34.97 -8.08
C THR A 335 -10.39 36.15 -8.30
N ASN A 336 -10.29 37.05 -7.32
CA ASN A 336 -9.34 38.16 -7.36
C ASN A 336 -7.92 37.62 -7.09
N PHE A 337 -7.04 37.66 -8.10
CA PHE A 337 -5.65 37.26 -7.93
C PHE A 337 -4.78 38.43 -7.44
N LYS A 338 -3.83 38.14 -6.54
CA LYS A 338 -2.82 39.09 -6.06
C LYS A 338 -1.45 38.61 -6.52
N PHE A 339 -0.84 39.32 -7.47
CA PHE A 339 0.48 38.96 -7.99
C PHE A 339 1.59 39.54 -7.10
N LYS A 340 2.57 38.72 -6.70
CA LYS A 340 3.84 39.20 -6.14
C LYS A 340 4.91 39.15 -7.23
N PRO A 341 5.52 40.27 -7.64
CA PRO A 341 6.60 40.24 -8.60
C PRO A 341 7.85 39.63 -7.95
N ARG A 342 8.42 38.59 -8.56
CA ARG A 342 9.84 38.23 -8.35
C ARG A 342 10.65 38.95 -9.42
N PHE A 343 11.60 39.78 -9.01
CA PHE A 343 12.51 40.48 -9.91
C PHE A 343 13.54 39.51 -10.49
N SER A 344 13.44 39.26 -11.80
CA SER A 344 14.52 39.21 -12.82
C SER A 344 14.04 38.37 -14.01
N ASP A 345 13.73 39.05 -15.12
CA ASP A 345 13.62 38.66 -16.55
C ASP A 345 13.10 37.29 -17.05
N TYR A 346 12.77 36.33 -16.19
CA TYR A 346 12.05 35.11 -16.54
C TYR A 346 11.17 34.69 -15.34
N ILE A 347 9.85 34.91 -15.44
CA ILE A 347 8.89 34.41 -14.45
C ILE A 347 8.65 32.93 -14.75
N PHE A 348 9.47 32.03 -14.19
CA PHE A 348 9.11 30.63 -14.07
C PHE A 348 8.37 30.42 -12.75
N GLY A 349 7.08 30.11 -12.84
CA GLY A 349 6.27 29.57 -11.75
C GLY A 349 5.56 30.61 -10.87
N CYS A 350 4.27 30.83 -11.14
CA CYS A 350 3.33 31.36 -10.16
C CYS A 350 2.65 30.19 -9.44
N ILE A 351 2.78 30.10 -8.11
CA ILE A 351 1.97 29.20 -7.30
C ILE A 351 0.67 29.93 -7.00
N LEU A 352 -0.45 29.43 -7.54
CA LEU A 352 -1.79 29.89 -7.17
C LEU A 352 -2.18 29.23 -5.84
N GLN A 353 -2.22 30.01 -4.76
CA GLN A 353 -2.84 29.58 -3.51
C GLN A 353 -4.29 30.12 -3.46
N PRO A 354 -5.31 29.28 -3.24
CA PRO A 354 -6.65 29.77 -2.93
C PRO A 354 -6.62 30.48 -1.58
N ILE A 355 -7.16 31.70 -1.53
CA ILE A 355 -7.35 32.41 -0.27
C ILE A 355 -8.54 31.76 0.45
N ASN A 356 -8.27 31.06 1.54
CA ASN A 356 -9.33 30.58 2.43
C ASN A 356 -9.92 31.79 3.16
N HIS A 357 -11.26 31.88 3.21
CA HIS A 357 -11.98 33.03 3.79
C HIS A 357 -11.77 33.21 5.32
N SER A 358 -10.95 32.38 5.97
CA SER A 358 -10.67 32.41 7.42
C SER A 358 -9.28 32.93 7.82
N GLU A 359 -8.39 33.25 6.89
CA GLU A 359 -7.05 33.82 7.21
C GLU A 359 -6.93 35.29 6.77
N ILE A 360 -7.84 36.12 7.26
CA ILE A 360 -7.62 37.56 7.30
C ILE A 360 -7.52 37.91 8.78
N LEU A 361 -6.29 38.18 9.23
CA LEU A 361 -5.86 39.00 10.37
C LEU A 361 -4.66 38.37 11.06
N LYS A 362 -3.45 38.71 10.60
CA LYS A 362 -2.46 39.47 11.37
C LYS A 362 -1.22 39.68 10.52
N GLU A 363 -0.85 40.93 10.39
CA GLU A 363 0.36 41.40 9.74
C GLU A 363 1.61 40.94 10.51
N ASN A 364 2.70 40.77 9.76
CA ASN A 364 4.08 40.62 10.20
C ASN A 364 4.44 39.32 10.92
N GLU A 365 4.82 38.31 10.15
CA GLU A 365 5.97 37.47 10.52
C GLU A 365 6.59 36.82 9.27
N VAL A 366 7.92 36.95 9.18
CA VAL A 366 8.77 36.46 8.09
C VAL A 366 9.08 34.99 8.39
N LEU A 367 8.54 34.06 7.62
CA LEU A 367 9.07 32.69 7.59
C LEU A 367 10.06 32.54 6.42
N GLN A 368 11.35 32.59 6.77
CA GLN A 368 12.42 31.96 6.00
C GLN A 368 12.19 30.44 6.00
N VAL A 369 12.27 29.81 4.83
CA VAL A 369 12.32 28.34 4.72
C VAL A 369 13.47 27.97 3.79
N LEU A 370 14.42 27.21 4.37
CA LEU A 370 15.41 26.37 3.68
C LEU A 370 14.72 25.14 3.07
#